data_AF-A0A179BVJ2-F1
#
_entry.id   AF-A0A179BVJ2-F1
#
_cell.length_a   1.000
_cell.length_b   1.000
_cell.length_c   1.000
_cell.angle_alpha   90.00
_cell.angle_beta   90.00
_cell.angle_gamma   90.00
#
_symmetry.space_group_name_H-M   'P 1'
#
loop_
_entity.id
_entity.type
_entity.pdbx_description
1 polymer ?
#
loop_
_entity_poly.entity_id
_entity_poly.type
_entity_poly.pdbx_seq_one_letter_code
_entity_poly.pdbx_strand_id
1 'polypeptide(L)'
;MNVEQAVKKTNKLEMAGYAILDEIGEAYEPQKLMFGKFCVDAIYADLRIVVQFDGDYWHGHPINFPTPDARQARRMNIDRSQDAYFTKAGYTVLRLWESDIKKNRTGAVDSVRDTIHAATLPMAA
;
A
#
# COMPACT_ATOMS: atom_id res chain seq x y z
N MET A 1 -3.13 8.04 25.18
CA MET A 1 -1.99 7.10 25.21
C MET A 1 -1.19 7.33 23.93
N ASN A 2 -0.01 7.93 24.04
CA ASN A 2 0.89 8.05 22.89
C ASN A 2 1.56 6.69 22.72
N VAL A 3 1.14 5.94 21.71
CA VAL A 3 1.87 4.75 21.28
C VAL A 3 3.04 5.26 20.45
N GLU A 4 4.21 5.40 21.06
CA GLU A 4 5.44 5.65 20.31
C GLU A 4 5.72 4.43 19.43
N GLN A 5 5.64 4.62 18.13
CA GLN A 5 5.91 3.57 17.17
C GLN A 5 7.42 3.44 16.99
N ALA A 6 7.96 2.26 17.31
CA ALA A 6 9.34 1.94 16.94
C ALA A 6 9.45 1.87 15.41
N VAL A 7 10.40 2.62 14.84
CA VAL A 7 10.69 2.58 13.40
C VAL A 7 11.21 1.19 13.06
N LYS A 8 10.48 0.49 12.18
CA LYS A 8 10.85 -0.87 11.78
C LYS A 8 11.94 -0.78 10.71
N LYS A 9 12.97 -1.62 10.82
CA LYS A 9 13.98 -1.74 9.77
C LYS A 9 13.32 -2.09 8.44
N THR A 10 13.56 -1.26 7.44
CA THR A 10 13.05 -1.44 6.08
C THR A 10 13.62 -2.69 5.44
N ASN A 11 12.75 -3.43 4.75
CA ASN A 11 13.14 -4.62 4.00
C ASN A 11 13.43 -4.27 2.52
N LYS A 12 13.96 -5.22 1.73
CA LYS A 12 14.34 -4.98 0.32
C LYS A 12 13.14 -4.61 -0.57
N LEU A 13 11.96 -5.16 -0.30
CA LEU A 13 10.73 -4.84 -1.04
C LEU A 13 10.28 -3.41 -0.73
N GLU A 14 10.23 -3.05 0.56
CA GLU A 14 9.89 -1.69 1.01
C GLU A 14 10.86 -0.66 0.40
N MET A 15 12.17 -0.92 0.41
CA MET A 15 13.15 -0.04 -0.25
C MET A 15 12.87 0.15 -1.75
N ALA A 16 12.52 -0.92 -2.47
CA ALA A 16 12.20 -0.84 -3.90
C ALA A 16 10.88 -0.09 -4.15
N GLY A 17 9.90 -0.27 -3.27
CA GLY A 17 8.64 0.46 -3.27
C GLY A 17 8.84 1.96 -3.02
N TYR A 18 9.61 2.33 -1.98
CA TYR A 18 9.94 3.73 -1.74
C TYR A 18 10.68 4.38 -2.90
N ALA A 19 11.60 3.65 -3.54
CA ALA A 19 12.27 4.16 -4.74
C ALA A 19 11.30 4.44 -5.90
N ILE A 20 10.12 3.80 -5.97
CA ILE A 20 9.05 4.16 -6.93
C ILE A 20 8.41 5.49 -6.50
N LEU A 21 8.07 5.63 -5.22
CA LEU A 21 7.42 6.84 -4.72
C LEU A 21 8.36 8.07 -4.82
N ASP A 22 9.64 7.89 -4.52
CA ASP A 22 10.68 8.92 -4.65
C ASP A 22 10.86 9.39 -6.09
N GLU A 23 10.76 8.48 -7.07
CA GLU A 23 10.81 8.81 -8.51
C GLU A 23 9.60 9.67 -8.94
N ILE A 24 8.45 9.47 -8.30
CA ILE A 24 7.24 10.26 -8.58
C ILE A 24 7.38 11.67 -8.01
N GLY A 25 8.08 11.83 -6.89
CA GLY A 25 8.42 13.15 -6.32
C GLY A 25 7.31 13.81 -5.51
N GLU A 26 6.18 13.14 -5.33
CA GLU A 26 5.11 13.60 -4.44
C GLU A 26 5.42 13.26 -2.98
N ALA A 27 5.14 14.18 -2.06
CA ALA A 27 5.47 14.02 -0.65
C ALA A 27 4.61 12.92 0.01
N TYR A 28 5.26 11.96 0.68
CA TYR A 28 4.60 10.88 1.41
C TYR A 28 5.22 10.68 2.80
N GLU A 29 4.47 10.05 3.70
CA GLU A 29 4.96 9.61 5.01
C GLU A 29 5.16 8.08 5.02
N PRO A 30 6.39 7.56 5.22
CA PRO A 30 6.62 6.13 5.33
C PRO A 30 6.23 5.59 6.72
N GLN A 31 5.86 4.31 6.78
CA GLN A 31 5.61 3.56 8.02
C GLN A 31 4.68 4.26 9.02
N LYS A 32 3.60 4.91 8.57
CA LYS A 32 2.71 5.68 9.45
C LYS A 32 1.74 4.78 10.23
N LEU A 33 1.69 4.90 11.57
CA LEU A 33 0.61 4.32 12.37
C LEU A 33 -0.69 5.12 12.21
N MET A 34 -1.65 4.51 11.53
CA MET A 34 -2.99 5.03 11.30
C MET A 34 -3.98 4.41 12.29
N PHE A 35 -4.88 5.24 12.82
CA PHE A 35 -5.97 4.86 13.72
C PHE A 35 -5.52 4.08 14.98
N GLY A 36 -4.26 4.24 15.40
CA GLY A 36 -3.68 3.55 16.55
C GLY A 36 -3.52 2.03 16.37
N LYS A 37 -3.70 1.49 15.15
CA LYS A 37 -3.69 0.03 14.90
C LYS A 37 -3.04 -0.42 13.60
N PHE A 38 -3.01 0.42 12.56
CA PHE A 38 -2.53 0.02 11.24
C PHE A 38 -1.26 0.77 10.89
N CYS A 39 -0.11 0.11 10.94
CA CYS A 39 1.10 0.64 10.33
C CYS A 39 1.00 0.39 8.82
N VAL A 40 0.91 1.46 8.03
CA VAL A 40 0.92 1.38 6.56
C VAL A 40 2.33 1.57 6.04
N ASP A 41 2.64 1.06 4.84
CA ASP A 41 4.00 1.22 4.28
C ASP A 41 4.25 2.67 3.85
N ALA A 42 3.31 3.30 3.16
CA ALA A 42 3.35 4.73 2.87
C ALA A 42 1.96 5.37 2.85
N ILE A 43 1.91 6.69 3.03
CA ILE A 43 0.68 7.46 2.89
C ILE A 43 0.96 8.83 2.24
N TYR A 44 0.15 9.19 1.25
CA TYR A 44 -0.01 10.56 0.78
C TYR A 44 -1.14 11.21 1.58
N ALA A 45 -0.80 11.86 2.70
CA ALA A 45 -1.78 12.28 3.71
C ALA A 45 -2.83 13.27 3.15
N ASP A 46 -2.38 14.25 2.37
CA ASP A 46 -3.24 15.28 1.77
C ASP A 46 -4.19 14.69 0.71
N LEU A 47 -3.75 13.65 0.01
CA LEU A 47 -4.54 12.96 -1.01
C LEU A 47 -5.38 11.81 -0.43
N ARG A 48 -5.21 11.48 0.85
CA ARG A 48 -5.81 10.31 1.52
C ARG A 48 -5.58 9.00 0.77
N ILE A 49 -4.36 8.80 0.25
CA ILE A 49 -3.96 7.56 -0.41
C ILE A 49 -3.01 6.79 0.50
N VAL A 50 -3.40 5.57 0.86
CA VAL A 50 -2.54 4.59 1.53
C VAL A 50 -1.92 3.68 0.47
N VAL A 51 -0.60 3.48 0.55
CA VAL A 51 0.13 2.55 -0.32
C VAL A 51 0.67 1.40 0.53
N GLN A 52 0.45 0.16 0.07
CA GLN A 52 1.01 -1.05 0.67
C GLN A 52 1.89 -1.79 -0.35
N PHE A 53 3.03 -2.31 0.10
CA PHE A 53 3.95 -3.10 -0.70
C PHE A 53 3.82 -4.58 -0.33
N ASP A 54 3.06 -5.32 -1.13
CA ASP A 54 2.66 -6.69 -0.81
C ASP A 54 3.65 -7.71 -1.38
N GLY A 55 4.26 -8.50 -0.49
CA GLY A 55 4.99 -9.69 -0.91
C GLY A 55 4.03 -10.75 -1.46
N ASP A 56 4.27 -11.21 -2.69
CA ASP A 56 3.35 -12.11 -3.43
C ASP A 56 2.96 -13.34 -2.61
N TYR A 57 3.93 -13.95 -1.93
CA TYR A 57 3.71 -15.14 -1.12
C TYR A 57 2.84 -14.85 0.11
N TRP A 58 3.14 -13.79 0.84
CA TRP A 58 2.48 -13.52 2.14
C TRP A 58 1.04 -13.05 1.97
N HIS A 59 0.79 -12.27 0.92
CA HIS A 59 -0.51 -11.67 0.63
C HIS A 59 -1.31 -12.48 -0.40
N GLY A 60 -0.74 -13.56 -0.95
CA GLY A 60 -1.44 -14.48 -1.83
C GLY A 60 -1.77 -13.87 -3.19
N HIS A 61 -0.74 -13.43 -3.91
CA HIS A 61 -0.89 -12.86 -5.25
C HIS A 61 -1.74 -13.80 -6.14
N PRO A 62 -2.89 -13.35 -6.69
CA PRO A 62 -3.87 -14.25 -7.32
C PRO A 62 -3.32 -15.10 -8.47
N ILE A 63 -2.41 -14.55 -9.29
CA ILE A 63 -1.77 -15.29 -10.40
C ILE A 63 -0.78 -16.34 -9.90
N ASN A 64 0.04 -16.03 -8.89
CA ASN A 64 1.09 -16.92 -8.39
C ASN A 64 0.54 -17.96 -7.40
N PHE A 65 -0.56 -17.63 -6.71
CA PHE A 65 -1.22 -18.44 -5.68
C PHE A 65 -2.73 -18.51 -5.93
N PRO A 66 -3.18 -19.13 -7.05
CA PRO A 66 -4.60 -19.23 -7.39
C PRO A 66 -5.40 -20.07 -6.38
N THR A 67 -4.72 -20.90 -5.59
CA THR A 67 -5.29 -21.64 -4.47
C THR A 67 -4.46 -21.31 -3.22
N PRO A 68 -4.81 -20.25 -2.48
CA PRO A 68 -4.06 -19.84 -1.31
C PRO A 68 -4.17 -20.87 -0.19
N ASP A 69 -3.07 -21.10 0.52
CA ASP A 69 -3.08 -21.94 1.72
C ASP A 69 -3.87 -21.26 2.86
N ALA A 70 -4.10 -21.98 3.97
CA ALA A 70 -4.86 -21.46 5.10
C ALA A 70 -4.24 -20.19 5.73
N ARG A 71 -2.90 -20.05 5.68
CA ARG A 71 -2.19 -18.88 6.21
C ARG A 71 -2.37 -17.67 5.29
N GLN A 72 -2.24 -17.87 3.99
CA GLN A 72 -2.49 -16.86 2.96
C GLN A 72 -3.95 -16.42 2.99
N ALA A 73 -4.90 -17.35 3.00
CA ALA A 73 -6.33 -17.04 3.09
C ALA A 73 -6.66 -16.21 4.34
N ARG A 74 -6.07 -16.54 5.50
CA ARG A 74 -6.22 -15.75 6.72
C ARG A 74 -5.63 -14.34 6.56
N ARG A 75 -4.45 -14.20 5.95
CA ARG A 75 -3.84 -12.89 5.70
C ARG A 75 -4.70 -12.03 4.77
N MET A 76 -5.13 -12.60 3.64
CA MET A 76 -6.03 -11.92 2.69
C MET A 76 -7.33 -11.45 3.35
N ASN A 77 -7.89 -12.22 4.30
CA ASN A 77 -9.08 -11.78 5.05
C ASN A 77 -8.78 -10.55 5.94
N ILE A 78 -7.60 -10.51 6.57
CA ILE A 78 -7.15 -9.35 7.36
C ILE A 78 -6.95 -8.14 6.45
N ASP A 79 -6.30 -8.32 5.31
CA ASP A 79 -6.05 -7.25 4.33
C ASP A 79 -7.36 -6.67 3.82
N ARG A 80 -8.33 -7.52 3.43
CA ARG A 80 -9.69 -7.06 3.04
C ARG A 80 -10.41 -6.30 4.16
N SER A 81 -10.28 -6.74 5.41
CA SER A 81 -10.87 -6.01 6.54
C SER A 81 -10.19 -4.66 6.80
N GLN A 82 -8.89 -4.57 6.55
CA GLN A 82 -8.14 -3.33 6.67
C GLN A 82 -8.51 -2.37 5.55
N ASP A 83 -8.56 -2.84 4.31
CA ASP A 83 -8.96 -2.05 3.14
C ASP A 83 -10.36 -1.48 3.34
N ALA A 84 -11.33 -2.31 3.75
CA ALA A 84 -12.69 -1.86 4.04
C ALA A 84 -12.74 -0.78 5.14
N TYR A 85 -11.86 -0.87 6.15
CA TYR A 85 -11.77 0.17 7.18
C TYR A 85 -11.25 1.49 6.61
N PHE A 86 -10.17 1.44 5.83
CA PHE A 86 -9.60 2.63 5.19
C PHE A 86 -10.58 3.28 4.22
N THR A 87 -11.24 2.49 3.36
CA THR A 87 -12.28 2.98 2.45
C THR A 87 -13.42 3.65 3.22
N LYS A 88 -13.91 3.03 4.30
CA LYS A 88 -14.95 3.64 5.15
C LYS A 88 -14.47 4.94 5.82
N ALA A 89 -13.17 5.05 6.10
CA ALA A 89 -12.56 6.26 6.64
C ALA A 89 -12.22 7.31 5.56
N GLY A 90 -12.58 7.09 4.30
CA GLY A 90 -12.38 8.03 3.20
C GLY A 90 -10.98 7.98 2.58
N TYR A 91 -10.26 6.87 2.74
CA TYR A 91 -8.95 6.64 2.11
C TYR A 91 -9.05 5.70 0.92
N THR A 92 -8.27 6.00 -0.11
CA THR A 92 -7.98 5.07 -1.20
C THR A 92 -6.83 4.17 -0.78
N VAL A 93 -6.93 2.86 -1.01
CA VAL A 93 -5.85 1.91 -0.75
C VAL A 93 -5.31 1.38 -2.06
N LEU A 94 -4.03 1.65 -2.32
CA LEU A 94 -3.27 1.12 -3.45
C LEU A 94 -2.32 0.03 -2.93
N ARG A 95 -2.43 -1.18 -3.48
CA ARG A 95 -1.54 -2.30 -3.13
C ARG A 95 -0.66 -2.60 -4.35
N LEU A 96 0.66 -2.49 -4.18
CA LEU A 96 1.65 -2.81 -5.20
C LEU A 96 2.28 -4.15 -4.88
N TRP A 97 2.16 -5.10 -5.81
CA TRP A 97 2.75 -6.42 -5.64
C TRP A 97 4.26 -6.42 -5.81
N GLU A 98 4.93 -7.31 -5.09
CA GLU A 98 6.37 -7.55 -5.22
C GLU A 98 6.77 -7.89 -6.65
N SER A 99 5.97 -8.69 -7.36
CA SER A 99 6.19 -8.98 -8.77
C SER A 99 6.15 -7.73 -9.62
N ASP A 100 5.21 -6.82 -9.39
CA ASP A 100 5.06 -5.59 -10.17
C ASP A 100 6.23 -4.65 -9.90
N ILE A 101 6.56 -4.42 -8.63
CA ILE A 101 7.69 -3.58 -8.22
C ILE A 101 9.01 -4.08 -8.84
N LYS A 102 9.23 -5.39 -8.90
CA LYS A 102 10.50 -5.98 -9.36
C LYS A 102 10.57 -6.24 -10.87
N LYS A 103 9.46 -6.63 -11.49
CA LYS A 103 9.44 -7.10 -12.89
C LYS A 103 8.71 -6.17 -13.84
N ASN A 104 7.80 -5.33 -13.35
CA ASN A 104 7.04 -4.37 -14.13
C ASN A 104 7.03 -2.99 -13.45
N ARG A 105 8.24 -2.44 -13.22
CA ARG A 105 8.39 -1.17 -12.51
C ARG A 105 7.57 -0.05 -13.14
N THR A 106 7.55 0.04 -14.47
CA THR A 106 6.77 1.06 -15.18
C THR A 106 5.28 0.97 -14.83
N GLY A 107 4.68 -0.22 -14.89
CA GLY A 107 3.27 -0.39 -14.51
C GLY A 107 3.00 -0.07 -13.04
N ALA A 108 3.95 -0.35 -12.14
CA ALA A 108 3.83 0.05 -10.73
C ALA A 108 3.89 1.57 -10.54
N VAL A 109 4.79 2.27 -11.25
CA VAL A 109 4.87 3.74 -11.27
C VAL A 109 3.57 4.34 -11.80
N ASP A 110 3.08 3.81 -12.93
CA ASP A 110 1.86 4.30 -13.58
C ASP A 110 0.65 4.11 -12.65
N SER A 111 0.53 2.98 -11.97
CA SER A 111 -0.54 2.73 -11.00
C SER A 111 -0.58 3.78 -9.88
N VAL A 112 0.58 4.20 -9.38
CA VAL A 112 0.66 5.25 -8.35
C VAL A 112 0.29 6.61 -8.94
N ARG A 113 0.83 6.97 -10.11
CA ARG A 113 0.52 8.24 -10.80
C ARG A 113 -0.97 8.36 -11.12
N ASP A 114 -1.58 7.31 -11.65
CA ASP A 114 -3.00 7.28 -11.97
C ASP A 114 -3.86 7.45 -10.71
N THR A 115 -3.46 6.83 -9.59
CA THR A 115 -4.16 6.97 -8.31
C THR A 115 -4.05 8.39 -7.76
N ILE A 116 -2.86 9.01 -7.82
CA ILE A 116 -2.65 10.40 -7.43
C ILE A 116 -3.45 11.36 -8.32
N HIS A 117 -3.42 11.13 -9.63
CA HIS A 117 -4.17 11.94 -10.59
C HIS A 117 -5.67 11.85 -10.32
N ALA A 118 -6.22 10.65 -10.12
CA ALA A 118 -7.62 10.46 -9.78
C ALA A 118 -8.03 11.16 -8.47
N ALA A 119 -7.14 11.23 -7.48
CA ALA A 119 -7.40 11.90 -6.20
C ALA A 119 -7.32 13.44 -6.28
N THR A 120 -6.63 13.98 -7.28
CA THR A 120 -6.46 15.43 -7.48
C THR A 120 -7.49 16.04 -8.43
N LEU A 121 -8.18 15.21 -9.22
CA LEU A 121 -9.29 15.67 -10.04
C LEU A 121 -10.46 16.12 -9.16
N PRO A 122 -11.03 17.33 -9.39
CA PRO A 122 -12.25 17.72 -8.70
C PRO A 122 -13.35 16.72 -9.06
N MET A 123 -13.99 16.11 -8.05
CA MET A 123 -15.23 15.38 -8.26
C MET A 123 -16.19 16.30 -9.02
N ALA A 124 -16.49 15.97 -10.27
CA ALA A 124 -17.50 16.67 -11.04
C ALA A 124 -18.80 16.65 -10.22
N ALA A 125 -19.27 17.84 -9.86
CA ALA A 125 -20.50 18.08 -9.12
C ALA A 125 -21.73 17.75 -9.96
#